data_AF-A0AAN5N6R0-F1
#
_entry.id   AF-A0AAN5N6R0-F1
#
_cell.length_a   1.000
_cell.length_b   1.000
_cell.length_c   1.000
_cell.angle_alpha   90.00
_cell.angle_beta   90.00
_cell.angle_gamma   90.00
#
_symmetry.space_group_name_H-M   'P 1'
#
loop_
_entity.id
_entity.type
_entity.pdbx_description
1 polymer ?
#
loop_
_entity_poly.entity_id
_entity_poly.type
_entity_poly.pdbx_seq_one_letter_code
_entity_poly.pdbx_strand_id
1 'polypeptide(L)'
;MKNSCDKCYWKFELDKDHCAKRVKEPAEKMCESYLGPCSECNGKSEYKYKGKYYCPKCIIENFGVEEYTTTYYYLDGEELGTDDDINEVIRNLCDDIEEIE
;
A
#
# COMPACT_ATOMS: atom_id res chain seq x y z
N MET A 1 27.58 -2.28 6.69
CA MET A 1 27.65 -3.70 6.27
C MET A 1 26.92 -3.81 4.94
N LYS A 2 27.62 -4.20 3.87
CA LYS A 2 26.99 -4.49 2.56
C LYS A 2 26.23 -5.80 2.71
N ASN A 3 24.89 -5.75 2.74
CA ASN A 3 24.09 -6.97 2.85
C ASN A 3 24.23 -7.77 1.55
N SER A 4 24.71 -9.02 1.64
CA SER A 4 24.77 -9.91 0.47
C SER A 4 23.37 -10.19 -0.05
N CYS A 5 23.24 -10.45 -1.36
CA CYS A 5 21.96 -10.82 -1.97
C CYS A 5 21.37 -12.13 -1.41
N ASP A 6 22.10 -12.88 -0.58
CA ASP A 6 21.64 -14.14 0.03
C ASP A 6 20.39 -13.97 0.91
N LYS A 7 20.11 -12.74 1.36
CA LYS A 7 18.90 -12.41 2.13
C LYS A 7 17.85 -11.64 1.33
N CYS A 8 18.09 -11.35 0.07
CA CYS A 8 17.14 -10.62 -0.77
C CYS A 8 16.19 -11.64 -1.42
N TYR A 9 14.90 -11.56 -1.13
CA TYR A 9 13.92 -12.43 -1.77
C TYR A 9 13.81 -12.10 -3.26
N TRP A 10 13.64 -13.14 -4.07
CA TRP A 10 13.70 -13.04 -5.52
C TRP A 10 12.27 -12.91 -6.09
N LYS A 11 12.00 -11.83 -6.80
CA LYS A 11 10.85 -11.72 -7.69
C LYS A 11 11.35 -11.18 -9.02
N PHE A 12 11.08 -11.90 -10.10
CA PHE A 12 11.42 -11.47 -11.45
C PHE A 12 10.58 -10.24 -11.81
N GLU A 13 11.21 -9.07 -11.93
CA GLU A 13 10.63 -7.88 -12.58
C GLU A 13 11.42 -7.63 -13.87
N LEU A 14 10.73 -7.54 -15.00
CA LEU A 14 11.30 -7.02 -16.23
C LEU A 14 11.65 -5.54 -15.99
N ASP A 15 12.84 -5.12 -16.41
CA ASP A 15 13.32 -3.72 -16.42
C ASP A 15 13.83 -3.08 -15.12
N LYS A 16 14.11 -3.85 -14.05
CA LYS A 16 14.87 -3.33 -12.89
C LYS A 16 16.07 -4.20 -12.55
N ASP A 17 17.23 -3.58 -12.37
CA ASP A 17 18.48 -4.21 -11.92
C ASP A 17 18.42 -4.54 -10.41
N HIS A 18 17.48 -5.40 -10.01
CA HIS A 18 17.41 -5.93 -8.64
C HIS A 18 18.09 -7.28 -8.58
N CYS A 19 19.10 -7.44 -7.70
CA CYS A 19 19.86 -8.68 -7.40
C CYS A 19 19.66 -9.80 -8.43
N ALA A 20 19.94 -9.51 -9.71
CA ALA A 20 19.78 -10.49 -10.76
C ALA A 20 21.00 -11.40 -10.67
N LYS A 21 20.78 -12.70 -10.59
CA LYS A 21 21.84 -13.69 -10.77
C LYS A 21 22.21 -13.73 -12.25
N ARG A 22 22.75 -12.62 -12.79
CA ARG A 22 23.41 -12.61 -14.10
C ARG A 22 24.80 -13.21 -13.94
N VAL A 23 25.31 -13.78 -15.03
CA VAL A 23 26.60 -14.49 -15.16
C VAL A 23 27.81 -13.66 -14.68
N LYS A 24 27.64 -12.34 -14.51
CA LYS A 24 28.58 -11.46 -13.79
C LYS A 24 27.81 -10.68 -12.74
N GLU A 25 28.24 -10.82 -11.48
CA GLU A 25 27.71 -10.02 -10.39
C GLU A 25 28.28 -8.60 -10.45
N PRO A 26 27.45 -7.53 -10.54
CA PRO A 26 27.94 -6.17 -10.41
C PRO A 26 28.48 -5.94 -8.99
N ALA A 27 29.64 -5.25 -8.90
CA ALA A 27 30.41 -5.06 -7.67
C ALA A 27 29.72 -4.18 -6.59
N GLU A 28 28.60 -3.56 -6.93
CA GLU A 28 27.88 -2.59 -6.10
C GLU A 28 26.38 -2.88 -6.08
N LYS A 29 25.98 -4.05 -5.56
CA LYS A 29 24.56 -4.35 -5.36
C LYS A 29 24.05 -3.68 -4.08
N MET A 30 23.24 -2.63 -4.22
CA MET A 30 22.41 -2.11 -3.15
C MET A 30 21.08 -2.87 -3.13
N CYS A 31 20.83 -3.64 -2.07
CA CYS A 31 19.50 -4.15 -1.75
C CYS A 31 18.84 -3.08 -0.88
N GLU A 32 18.11 -2.16 -1.51
CA GLU A 32 17.45 -1.04 -0.83
C GLU A 32 16.29 -1.54 0.05
N SER A 33 16.60 -2.12 1.21
CA SER A 33 15.60 -2.34 2.27
C SER A 33 14.60 -3.47 2.02
N TYR A 34 14.99 -4.53 1.31
CA TYR A 34 14.12 -5.70 1.15
C TYR A 34 14.44 -6.82 2.14
N LEU A 35 13.47 -7.16 2.99
CA LEU A 35 13.69 -8.00 4.18
C LEU A 35 13.32 -9.48 4.01
N GLY A 36 12.70 -9.88 2.88
CA GLY A 36 12.26 -11.26 2.62
C GLY A 36 10.78 -11.35 2.19
N PRO A 37 10.22 -12.56 2.00
CA PRO A 37 8.78 -12.71 1.81
C PRO A 37 8.01 -12.31 3.07
N CYS A 38 6.78 -11.83 2.91
CA CYS A 38 5.86 -11.71 4.02
C CYS A 38 5.57 -13.09 4.64
N SER A 39 5.39 -13.13 5.96
CA SER A 39 5.16 -14.36 6.72
C SER A 39 3.73 -14.87 6.58
N GLU A 40 2.81 -14.01 6.13
CA GLU A 40 1.36 -14.30 6.00
C GLU A 40 0.92 -14.38 4.53
N CYS A 41 1.67 -13.77 3.61
CA CYS A 41 1.40 -13.84 2.18
C CYS A 41 2.70 -13.93 1.38
N ASN A 42 2.64 -14.35 0.11
CA ASN A 42 3.80 -14.33 -0.79
C ASN A 42 4.18 -12.91 -1.29
N GLY A 43 3.71 -11.87 -0.59
CA GLY A 43 3.97 -10.47 -0.88
C GLY A 43 5.35 -10.01 -0.44
N LYS A 44 5.73 -8.82 -0.91
CA LYS A 44 6.97 -8.14 -0.55
C LYS A 44 6.88 -7.68 0.91
N SER A 45 7.79 -8.14 1.79
CA SER A 45 7.89 -7.57 3.14
C SER A 45 8.67 -6.26 3.17
N GLU A 46 8.19 -5.35 4.01
CA GLU A 46 8.79 -4.04 4.27
C GLU A 46 9.00 -3.82 5.78
N TYR A 47 8.33 -4.63 6.62
CA TYR A 47 8.34 -4.50 8.08
C TYR A 47 8.82 -5.80 8.76
N LYS A 48 9.45 -5.68 9.94
CA LYS A 48 9.81 -6.80 10.80
C LYS A 48 9.16 -6.64 12.17
N TYR A 49 8.40 -7.64 12.60
CA TYR A 49 7.73 -7.65 13.90
C TYR A 49 7.86 -9.04 14.55
N LYS A 50 8.26 -9.09 15.83
CA LYS A 50 8.46 -10.35 16.60
C LYS A 50 9.29 -11.43 15.86
N GLY A 51 10.31 -11.01 15.12
CA GLY A 51 11.19 -11.92 14.37
C GLY A 51 10.64 -12.40 13.02
N LYS A 52 9.39 -12.05 12.68
CA LYS A 52 8.75 -12.34 11.40
C LYS A 52 8.74 -11.11 10.49
N TYR A 53 8.61 -11.32 9.19
CA TYR A 53 8.60 -10.28 8.15
C TYR A 53 7.20 -10.08 7.58
N TYR A 54 6.78 -8.85 7.31
CA TYR A 54 5.41 -8.52 6.90
C TYR A 54 5.35 -7.47 5.79
N CYS A 55 4.38 -7.59 4.88
CA CYS A 55 3.99 -6.52 3.97
C CYS A 55 3.10 -5.49 4.71
N PRO A 56 2.90 -4.27 4.17
CA PRO A 56 2.06 -3.24 4.80
C PRO A 56 0.65 -3.75 5.16
N LYS A 57 -0.02 -4.42 4.22
CA LYS A 57 -1.36 -4.95 4.43
C LYS A 57 -1.41 -5.97 5.57
N CYS A 58 -0.58 -7.01 5.52
CA CYS A 58 -0.64 -8.07 6.53
C CYS A 58 -0.18 -7.61 7.91
N ILE A 59 0.70 -6.60 8.03
CA ILE A 59 1.02 -6.06 9.36
C ILE A 59 -0.17 -5.30 9.94
N ILE A 60 -0.87 -4.50 9.15
CA ILE A 60 -2.09 -3.78 9.56
C ILE A 60 -3.18 -4.77 10.03
N GLU A 61 -3.46 -5.80 9.22
CA GLU A 61 -4.40 -6.87 9.56
C GLU A 61 -4.03 -7.60 10.87
N ASN A 62 -2.74 -7.82 11.14
CA ASN A 62 -2.28 -8.48 12.38
C ASN A 62 -2.58 -7.68 13.65
N PHE A 63 -2.75 -6.37 13.55
CA PHE A 63 -3.13 -5.52 14.67
C PHE A 63 -4.65 -5.33 14.78
N GLY A 64 -5.44 -6.01 13.95
CA GLY A 64 -6.90 -5.87 13.94
C GLY A 64 -7.34 -4.47 13.54
N VAL A 65 -6.53 -3.76 12.75
CA VAL A 65 -6.90 -2.46 12.20
C VAL A 65 -7.98 -2.69 11.14
N GLU A 66 -9.11 -2.03 11.31
CA GLU A 66 -10.20 -2.04 10.34
C GLU A 66 -9.96 -0.94 9.29
N GLU A 67 -10.01 -1.32 8.03
CA GLU A 67 -9.94 -0.39 6.91
C GLU A 67 -11.35 0.04 6.52
N TYR A 68 -11.58 1.35 6.48
CA TYR A 68 -12.82 1.95 5.99
C TYR A 68 -12.52 2.70 4.70
N THR A 69 -13.36 2.53 3.68
CA THR A 69 -13.28 3.27 2.43
C THR A 69 -14.24 4.45 2.48
N THR A 70 -13.76 5.65 2.19
CA THR A 70 -14.57 6.85 2.03
C THR A 70 -14.79 7.13 0.54
N THR A 71 -16.04 7.37 0.16
CA THR A 71 -16.42 7.79 -1.19
C THR A 71 -16.56 9.30 -1.23
N TYR A 72 -15.83 9.97 -2.12
CA TYR A 72 -15.92 11.41 -2.34
C TYR A 72 -16.80 11.72 -3.56
N TYR A 73 -17.75 12.65 -3.42
CA TYR A 73 -18.65 13.07 -4.48
C TYR A 73 -18.18 14.40 -5.09
N TYR A 74 -18.16 14.48 -6.42
CA TYR A 74 -17.74 15.67 -7.14
C TYR A 74 -18.75 16.02 -8.24
N LEU A 75 -18.97 17.32 -8.44
CA LEU A 75 -19.74 17.86 -9.56
C LEU A 75 -18.92 18.97 -10.22
N ASP A 76 -18.70 18.86 -11.53
CA ASP A 76 -17.92 19.82 -12.33
C ASP A 76 -16.51 20.16 -11.78
N GLY A 77 -15.93 19.22 -11.01
CA GLY A 77 -14.61 19.36 -10.41
C GLY A 77 -14.60 19.95 -8.99
N GLU A 78 -15.75 20.31 -8.44
CA GLU A 78 -15.90 20.74 -7.04
C GLU A 78 -16.33 19.58 -6.15
N GLU A 79 -15.76 19.50 -4.95
CA GLU A 79 -16.08 18.47 -3.95
C GLU A 79 -17.39 18.82 -3.25
N LEU A 80 -18.34 17.89 -3.26
CA LEU A 80 -19.63 18.04 -2.60
C LEU A 80 -19.65 17.46 -1.18
N GLY A 81 -18.70 16.58 -0.86
CA GLY A 81 -18.63 15.88 0.42
C GLY A 81 -18.39 14.38 0.26
N THR A 82 -18.64 13.61 1.31
CA THR A 82 -18.38 12.17 1.35
C THR A 82 -19.63 11.34 1.67
N ASP A 83 -19.52 10.02 1.55
CA ASP A 83 -20.55 9.06 1.97
C ASP A 83 -20.74 9.00 3.50
N ASP A 84 -19.87 9.64 4.28
CA ASP A 84 -20.06 9.80 5.73
C ASP A 84 -21.20 10.79 6.05
N ASP A 85 -21.44 11.80 5.20
CA ASP A 85 -22.56 12.74 5.32
C ASP A 85 -23.23 12.97 3.96
N ILE A 86 -24.10 12.02 3.59
CA ILE A 86 -24.84 12.11 2.34
C ILE A 86 -25.78 13.33 2.29
N ASN A 87 -26.22 13.84 3.43
CA ASN A 87 -27.08 15.01 3.48
C ASN A 87 -26.29 16.27 3.12
N GLU A 88 -25.02 16.38 3.54
CA GLU A 88 -24.11 17.43 3.08
C GLU A 88 -23.94 17.39 1.55
N VAL A 89 -23.69 16.19 1.00
CA VAL A 89 -23.58 16.01 -0.45
C VAL A 89 -24.86 16.47 -1.16
N ILE A 90 -26.03 16.09 -0.65
CA ILE A 90 -27.33 16.47 -1.22
C ILE A 90 -27.56 17.98 -1.15
N ARG A 91 -27.26 18.62 -0.01
CA ARG A 91 -27.40 20.07 0.16
C ARG A 91 -26.48 20.85 -0.77
N ASN A 92 -25.30 20.33 -1.06
CA ASN A 92 -24.34 20.95 -1.98
C ASN A 92 -24.68 20.74 -3.47
N LEU A 93 -25.68 19.92 -3.81
CA LEU A 93 -26.12 19.76 -5.21
C LEU A 93 -26.93 20.95 -5.71
N CYS A 94 -27.86 21.46 -4.89
CA CYS A 94 -28.76 22.56 -5.27
C CYS A 94 -29.48 23.13 -4.05
N ASP A 95 -29.52 24.46 -3.93
CA ASP A 95 -30.18 25.18 -2.85
C ASP A 95 -31.72 24.95 -2.79
N ASP A 96 -32.34 24.56 -3.90
CA ASP A 96 -33.79 24.31 -3.99
C ASP A 96 -34.19 22.92 -3.46
N ILE A 97 -33.24 22.11 -3.00
CA ILE A 97 -33.51 20.80 -2.41
C ILE A 97 -33.90 20.98 -0.94
N GLU A 98 -35.16 20.70 -0.62
CA GLU A 98 -35.68 20.72 0.75
C GLU A 98 -35.75 19.30 1.35
N GLU A 99 -35.28 19.14 2.58
CA GLU A 99 -35.48 17.92 3.36
C GLU A 99 -36.96 17.83 3.82
N ILE A 100 -37.56 16.65 3.69
CA ILE A 100 -38.91 16.39 4.19
C ILE A 100 -38.81 15.97 5.66
N GLU A 101 -39.40 16.76 6.56
CA GLU A 101 -39.54 16.45 8.00
C GLU A 101 -40.61 15.40 8.31
#